data_AF-A0A2V6Q7Y4-F1
#
_entry.id   AF-A0A2V6Q7Y4-F1
#
_cell.length_a   1.000
_cell.length_b   1.000
_cell.length_c   1.000
_cell.angle_alpha   90.00
_cell.angle_beta   90.00
_cell.angle_gamma   90.00
#
_symmetry.space_group_name_H-M   'P 1'
#
loop_
_entity.id
_entity.type
_entity.pdbx_description
1 polymer ?
#
loop_
_entity_poly.entity_id
_entity_poly.type
_entity_poly.pdbx_seq_one_letter_code
_entity_poly.pdbx_strand_id
1 'polypeptide(L)'
;MVVRATSWEEYEDLKRRLLGAGFRQARVPHRLEYGPAELDLIPYSRTLAPGDALEWPGQDRVMSTRGFEEAFESARREQVGDLVVPMASVAACILLKFVSYNDRRAERVRDLIDIVHCFELYGSEPDPRRYEIGELEVDGTPVSYDEAGAYLLGQEVAALARRGSLAPVRAVLASIDDEYAWPIQQILAEEKRVAYNDTRRLELYRLFRVFSSRLQGFKAPS
;
A
#
# COMPACT_ATOMS: atom_id res chain seq x y z
N MET A 1 -10.71 5.75 3.23
CA MET A 1 -11.06 6.45 1.97
C MET A 1 -10.38 7.81 1.95
N VAL A 2 -9.70 8.12 0.84
CA VAL A 2 -9.15 9.46 0.58
C VAL A 2 -10.10 10.18 -0.37
N VAL A 3 -10.40 11.45 -0.12
CA VAL A 3 -11.30 12.27 -0.93
C VAL A 3 -10.61 13.54 -1.38
N ARG A 4 -10.90 13.98 -2.61
CA ARG A 4 -10.44 15.29 -3.09
C ARG A 4 -11.21 16.37 -2.34
N ALA A 5 -10.46 17.27 -1.72
CA ALA A 5 -11.00 18.49 -1.10
C ALA A 5 -9.94 19.59 -1.23
N THR A 6 -10.34 20.75 -1.72
CA THR A 6 -9.47 21.90 -1.94
C THR A 6 -9.35 22.80 -0.71
N SER A 7 -10.27 22.66 0.25
CA SER A 7 -10.29 23.38 1.52
C SER A 7 -10.83 22.52 2.66
N TRP A 8 -10.55 22.93 3.91
CA TRP A 8 -11.14 22.32 5.10
C TRP A 8 -12.66 22.52 5.15
N GLU A 9 -13.17 23.63 4.64
CA GLU A 9 -14.61 23.91 4.57
C GLU A 9 -15.33 22.90 3.66
N GLU A 10 -14.76 22.59 2.48
CA GLU A 10 -15.30 21.60 1.55
C GLU A 10 -15.32 20.20 2.19
N TYR A 11 -14.25 19.84 2.89
CA TYR A 11 -14.17 18.57 3.62
C TYR A 11 -15.20 18.48 4.75
N GLU A 12 -15.35 19.54 5.55
CA GLU A 12 -16.34 19.57 6.64
C GLU A 12 -17.77 19.61 6.10
N ASP A 13 -18.02 20.19 4.93
CA ASP A 13 -19.33 20.11 4.26
C ASP A 13 -19.68 18.68 3.83
N LEU A 14 -18.74 17.98 3.20
CA LEU A 14 -18.89 16.56 2.87
C LEU A 14 -19.21 15.74 4.13
N LYS A 15 -18.48 15.97 5.22
CA LYS A 15 -18.76 15.30 6.51
C LYS A 15 -20.16 15.59 7.02
N ARG A 16 -20.59 16.86 7.04
CA ARG A 16 -21.96 17.23 7.47
C ARG A 16 -23.03 16.53 6.65
N ARG A 17 -22.84 16.43 5.34
CA ARG A 17 -23.77 15.70 4.44
C ARG A 17 -23.83 14.22 4.75
N LEU A 18 -22.68 13.57 5.00
CA LEU A 18 -22.63 12.16 5.40
C LEU A 18 -23.33 11.94 6.76
N LEU A 19 -23.11 12.83 7.73
CA LEU A 19 -23.80 12.77 9.03
C LEU A 19 -25.33 12.90 8.85
N GLY A 20 -25.78 13.83 8.00
CA GLY A 20 -27.19 13.98 7.63
C GLY A 20 -27.78 12.75 6.92
N ALA A 21 -26.95 11.94 6.26
CA ALA A 21 -27.32 10.69 5.61
C ALA A 21 -27.30 9.46 6.55
N GLY A 22 -27.08 9.66 7.85
CA GLY A 22 -27.13 8.61 8.87
C GLY A 22 -25.77 8.06 9.30
N PHE A 23 -24.65 8.62 8.83
CA PHE A 23 -23.35 8.33 9.42
C PHE A 23 -23.24 8.99 10.81
N ARG A 24 -22.42 8.40 11.68
CA ARG A 24 -22.10 8.94 13.01
C ARG A 24 -20.63 9.28 13.10
N GLN A 25 -20.29 10.35 13.82
CA GLN A 25 -18.89 10.70 14.09
C GLN A 25 -18.30 9.69 15.08
N ALA A 26 -17.16 9.08 14.73
CA ALA A 26 -16.41 8.22 15.62
C ALA A 26 -15.50 9.04 16.55
N ARG A 27 -14.88 8.38 17.55
CA ARG A 27 -13.88 9.01 18.44
C ARG A 27 -12.65 9.52 17.69
N VAL A 28 -12.25 8.82 16.64
CA VAL A 28 -11.17 9.25 15.76
C VAL A 28 -11.71 10.38 14.86
N PRO A 29 -11.16 11.60 14.87
CA PRO A 29 -11.79 12.77 14.23
C PRO A 29 -12.09 12.63 12.73
N HIS A 30 -11.28 11.85 12.03
CA HIS A 30 -11.41 11.60 10.60
C HIS A 30 -12.20 10.32 10.27
N ARG A 31 -12.80 9.67 11.27
CA ARG A 31 -13.54 8.43 11.09
C ARG A 31 -15.03 8.66 11.31
N LEU A 32 -15.83 8.10 10.41
CA LEU A 32 -17.28 8.00 10.51
C LEU A 32 -17.68 6.53 10.68
N GLU A 33 -18.86 6.31 11.24
CA GLU A 33 -19.46 4.99 11.43
C GLU A 33 -20.81 4.92 10.72
N TYR A 34 -21.10 3.80 10.07
CA TYR A 34 -22.42 3.50 9.52
C TYR A 34 -22.80 2.05 9.86
N GLY A 35 -23.71 1.89 10.83
CA GLY A 35 -23.94 0.59 11.45
C GLY A 35 -22.65 0.02 12.04
N PRO A 36 -22.23 -1.21 11.68
CA PRO A 36 -20.97 -1.81 12.13
C PRO A 36 -19.75 -1.38 11.28
N ALA A 37 -19.95 -0.67 10.18
CA ALA A 37 -18.87 -0.28 9.28
C ALA A 37 -18.19 1.01 9.74
N GLU A 38 -16.86 1.05 9.63
CA GLU A 38 -16.05 2.24 9.85
C GLU A 38 -15.58 2.82 8.51
N LEU A 39 -15.59 4.15 8.39
CA LEU A 39 -15.12 4.89 7.24
C LEU A 39 -14.11 5.94 7.69
N ASP A 40 -12.81 5.66 7.48
CA ASP A 40 -11.80 6.72 7.54
C ASP A 40 -11.97 7.63 6.32
N LEU A 41 -12.24 8.91 6.54
CA LEU A 41 -12.40 9.92 5.52
C LEU A 41 -11.24 10.91 5.63
N ILE A 42 -10.37 10.91 4.62
CA ILE A 42 -9.14 11.70 4.63
C ILE A 42 -9.20 12.71 3.49
N PRO A 43 -9.16 14.03 3.76
CA PRO A 43 -9.12 15.03 2.70
C PRO A 43 -7.74 15.09 2.05
N TYR A 44 -7.71 15.34 0.75
CA TYR A 44 -6.48 15.49 0.00
C TYR A 44 -6.57 16.49 -1.14
N SER A 45 -5.62 17.41 -1.15
CA SER A 45 -5.19 18.20 -2.30
C SER A 45 -3.79 18.73 -2.04
N ARG A 46 -3.11 19.24 -3.06
CA ARG A 46 -1.81 19.91 -2.89
C ARG A 46 -1.88 21.14 -1.99
N THR A 47 -3.05 21.76 -1.88
CA THR A 47 -3.28 22.91 -0.99
C THR A 47 -3.40 22.47 0.46
N LEU A 48 -4.12 21.37 0.73
CA LEU A 48 -4.30 20.86 2.09
C LEU A 48 -3.09 20.09 2.61
N ALA A 49 -2.29 19.49 1.71
CA ALA A 49 -1.13 18.70 2.06
C ALA A 49 0.13 19.15 1.29
N PRO A 50 0.61 20.40 1.49
CA PRO A 50 1.83 20.87 0.86
C PRO A 50 3.02 20.00 1.30
N GLY A 51 3.90 19.66 0.34
CA GLY A 51 5.07 18.80 0.63
C GLY A 51 4.71 17.36 1.02
N ASP A 52 3.53 16.89 0.62
CA ASP A 52 2.95 15.59 0.97
C ASP A 52 2.64 15.42 2.47
N ALA A 53 2.47 16.51 3.22
CA ALA A 53 2.18 16.49 4.65
C ALA A 53 0.80 17.09 4.94
N LEU A 54 -0.16 16.26 5.39
CA LEU A 54 -1.46 16.73 5.86
C LEU A 54 -1.40 17.01 7.36
N GLU A 55 -1.57 18.27 7.72
CA GLU A 55 -1.71 18.73 9.10
C GLU A 55 -3.18 18.82 9.48
N TRP A 56 -3.59 18.11 10.53
CA TRP A 56 -4.98 18.14 10.98
C TRP A 56 -5.23 19.41 11.84
N PRO A 57 -6.23 20.25 11.51
CA PRO A 57 -6.52 21.46 12.26
C PRO A 57 -6.75 21.15 13.75
N GLY A 58 -6.03 21.87 14.62
CA GLY A 58 -6.16 21.71 16.07
C GLY A 58 -5.60 20.40 16.63
N GLN A 59 -4.81 19.66 15.86
CA GLN A 59 -4.11 18.45 16.33
C GLN A 59 -2.61 18.57 16.07
N ASP A 60 -1.80 18.12 17.02
CA ASP A 60 -0.35 17.96 16.83
C ASP A 60 -0.04 16.65 16.10
N ARG A 61 -0.58 16.52 14.88
CA ARG A 61 -0.44 15.31 14.08
C ARG A 61 -0.33 15.61 12.59
N VAL A 62 0.79 15.23 12.02
CA VAL A 62 1.07 15.25 10.59
C VAL A 62 0.88 13.85 10.02
N MET A 63 0.25 13.75 8.86
CA MET A 63 0.10 12.49 8.12
C MET A 63 0.74 12.62 6.74
N SER A 64 1.59 11.66 6.38
CA SER A 64 2.10 11.55 5.01
C SER A 64 0.96 11.27 4.04
N THR A 65 0.96 12.00 2.94
CA THR A 65 0.04 11.83 1.80
C THR A 65 0.78 11.39 0.54
N ARG A 66 2.05 10.97 0.69
CA ARG A 66 2.84 10.42 -0.41
C ARG A 66 2.11 9.23 -1.02
N GLY A 67 2.00 9.24 -2.35
CA GLY A 67 1.29 8.20 -3.11
C GLY A 67 -0.22 8.44 -3.25
N PHE A 68 -0.80 9.49 -2.64
CA PHE A 68 -2.24 9.77 -2.80
C PHE A 68 -2.58 10.20 -4.23
N GLU A 69 -1.75 11.01 -4.89
CA GLU A 69 -1.94 11.33 -6.32
C GLU A 69 -1.94 10.06 -7.18
N GLU A 70 -0.95 9.17 -7.00
CA GLU A 70 -0.86 7.89 -7.70
C GLU A 70 -2.09 7.01 -7.46
N ALA A 71 -2.64 7.01 -6.24
CA ALA A 71 -3.86 6.29 -5.91
C ALA A 71 -5.09 6.86 -6.65
N PHE A 72 -5.20 8.19 -6.77
CA PHE A 72 -6.27 8.81 -7.56
C PHE A 72 -6.12 8.52 -9.07
N GLU A 73 -4.91 8.58 -9.61
CA GLU A 73 -4.65 8.40 -11.05
C GLU A 73 -4.76 6.93 -11.50
N SER A 74 -4.42 6.00 -10.60
CA SER A 74 -4.60 4.57 -10.84
C SER A 74 -6.05 4.11 -10.66
N ALA A 75 -6.93 4.94 -10.10
CA ALA A 75 -8.29 4.51 -9.80
C ALA A 75 -9.06 4.11 -11.07
N ARG A 76 -9.76 2.98 -11.00
CA ARG A 76 -10.63 2.46 -12.06
C ARG A 76 -12.03 2.21 -11.50
N ARG A 77 -13.03 2.25 -12.37
CA ARG A 77 -14.44 2.03 -11.99
C ARG A 77 -14.66 0.55 -11.79
N GLU A 78 -14.94 0.16 -10.56
CA GLU A 78 -15.23 -1.23 -10.19
C GLU A 78 -16.70 -1.36 -9.75
N GLN A 79 -17.32 -2.48 -10.11
CA GLN A 79 -18.69 -2.80 -9.72
C GLN A 79 -18.70 -3.48 -8.35
N VAL A 80 -19.46 -2.94 -7.41
CA VAL A 80 -19.67 -3.50 -6.07
C VAL A 80 -21.16 -3.55 -5.77
N GLY A 81 -21.75 -4.74 -5.88
CA GLY A 81 -23.21 -4.89 -5.83
C GLY A 81 -23.85 -4.05 -6.94
N ASP A 82 -24.69 -3.08 -6.57
CA ASP A 82 -25.35 -2.17 -7.52
C ASP A 82 -24.61 -0.84 -7.73
N LEU A 83 -23.45 -0.64 -7.09
CA LEU A 83 -22.68 0.59 -7.14
C LEU A 83 -21.45 0.47 -8.06
N VAL A 84 -21.14 1.55 -8.76
CA VAL A 84 -19.88 1.71 -9.48
C VAL A 84 -18.99 2.68 -8.69
N VAL A 85 -17.89 2.18 -8.15
CA VAL A 85 -17.01 2.93 -7.26
C VAL A 85 -15.60 3.02 -7.85
N PRO A 86 -14.95 4.19 -7.89
CA PRO A 86 -13.56 4.28 -8.27
C PRO A 86 -12.67 3.64 -7.19
N MET A 87 -11.91 2.61 -7.56
CA MET A 87 -10.97 1.92 -6.69
C MET A 87 -9.55 2.06 -7.20
N ALA A 88 -8.63 2.44 -6.32
CA ALA A 88 -7.20 2.47 -6.62
C ALA A 88 -6.69 1.08 -7.01
N SER A 89 -5.66 1.02 -7.87
CA SER A 89 -5.07 -0.27 -8.24
C SER A 89 -4.38 -0.95 -7.04
N VAL A 90 -4.21 -2.27 -7.11
CA VAL A 90 -3.47 -3.02 -6.07
C VAL A 90 -2.05 -2.48 -5.90
N ALA A 91 -1.37 -2.12 -7.00
CA ALA A 91 -0.06 -1.49 -6.94
C ALA A 91 -0.06 -0.16 -6.16
N ALA A 92 -1.09 0.68 -6.33
CA ALA A 92 -1.23 1.91 -5.55
C ALA A 92 -1.46 1.62 -4.07
N CYS A 93 -2.30 0.63 -3.76
CA CYS A 93 -2.52 0.21 -2.38
C CYS A 93 -1.21 -0.27 -1.72
N ILE A 94 -0.40 -1.07 -2.41
CA ILE A 94 0.92 -1.52 -1.92
C ILE A 94 1.87 -0.34 -1.71
N LEU A 95 1.92 0.61 -2.65
CA LEU A 95 2.70 1.84 -2.50
C LEU A 95 2.34 2.58 -1.20
N LEU A 96 1.04 2.78 -0.94
CA LEU A 96 0.55 3.43 0.28
C LEU A 96 0.90 2.63 1.55
N LYS A 97 0.86 1.29 1.48
CA LYS A 97 1.23 0.41 2.60
C LYS A 97 2.71 0.54 2.94
N PHE A 98 3.60 0.59 1.95
CA PHE A 98 5.03 0.86 2.16
C PHE A 98 5.28 2.23 2.77
N VAL A 99 4.62 3.29 2.28
CA VAL A 99 4.72 4.64 2.85
C VAL A 99 4.32 4.62 4.32
N SER A 100 3.15 4.06 4.61
CA SER A 100 2.60 3.96 5.97
C SER A 100 3.48 3.15 6.92
N TYR A 101 3.98 1.99 6.47
CA TYR A 101 4.90 1.18 7.25
C TYR A 101 6.20 1.93 7.53
N ASN A 102 6.78 2.58 6.51
CA ASN A 102 8.02 3.33 6.68
C ASN A 102 7.91 4.45 7.72
N ASP A 103 6.76 5.13 7.79
CA ASP A 103 6.52 6.20 8.76
C ASP A 103 6.50 5.69 10.22
N ARG A 104 5.97 4.48 10.47
CA ARG A 104 5.76 3.93 11.82
C ARG A 104 5.99 2.42 11.90
N ARG A 105 7.21 1.98 11.57
CA ARG A 105 7.54 0.55 11.38
C ARG A 105 7.20 -0.35 12.59
N ALA A 106 7.32 0.17 13.81
CA ALA A 106 7.01 -0.59 15.03
C ALA A 106 5.50 -0.85 15.24
N GLU A 107 4.63 -0.01 14.69
CA GLU A 107 3.17 -0.05 14.91
C GLU A 107 2.41 -0.63 13.71
N ARG A 108 3.09 -0.80 12.57
CA ARG A 108 2.47 -1.01 11.26
C ARG A 108 2.80 -2.36 10.63
N VAL A 109 3.13 -3.39 11.43
CA VAL A 109 3.36 -4.77 10.94
C VAL A 109 2.22 -5.29 10.06
N ARG A 110 0.97 -4.91 10.36
CA ARG A 110 -0.20 -5.26 9.52
C ARG A 110 -0.08 -4.77 8.08
N ASP A 111 0.58 -3.63 7.84
CA ASP A 111 0.81 -3.16 6.47
C ASP A 111 1.79 -4.09 5.70
N LEU A 112 2.78 -4.69 6.37
CA LEU A 112 3.66 -5.70 5.76
C LEU A 112 2.90 -6.99 5.44
N ILE A 113 2.00 -7.41 6.34
CA ILE A 113 1.18 -8.61 6.14
C ILE A 113 0.25 -8.41 4.94
N ASP A 114 -0.38 -7.24 4.83
CA ASP A 114 -1.21 -6.90 3.67
C ASP A 114 -0.38 -6.92 2.37
N ILE A 115 0.86 -6.40 2.40
CA ILE A 115 1.78 -6.44 1.25
C ILE A 115 2.09 -7.88 0.84
N VAL A 116 2.47 -8.74 1.79
CA VAL A 116 2.76 -10.16 1.54
C VAL A 116 1.53 -10.89 1.01
N HIS A 117 0.36 -10.62 1.58
CA HIS A 117 -0.90 -11.18 1.11
C HIS A 117 -1.17 -10.81 -0.36
N CYS A 118 -0.94 -9.55 -0.73
CA CYS A 118 -1.02 -9.14 -2.13
C CYS A 118 0.05 -9.83 -3.00
N PHE A 119 1.29 -9.98 -2.52
CA PHE A 119 2.34 -10.70 -3.27
C PHE A 119 1.94 -12.13 -3.62
N GLU A 120 1.34 -12.84 -2.69
CA GLU A 120 0.94 -14.23 -2.86
C GLU A 120 -0.25 -14.36 -3.82
N LEU A 121 -1.28 -13.54 -3.64
CA LEU A 121 -2.55 -13.66 -4.35
C LEU A 121 -2.64 -12.88 -5.67
N TYR A 122 -1.75 -11.93 -5.94
CA TYR A 122 -1.92 -11.08 -7.12
C TYR A 122 -1.83 -11.87 -8.43
N GLY A 123 -2.92 -11.85 -9.20
CA GLY A 123 -3.04 -12.65 -10.44
C GLY A 123 -3.31 -14.13 -10.21
N SER A 124 -3.75 -14.56 -9.01
CA SER A 124 -4.05 -15.98 -8.73
C SER A 124 -5.32 -16.50 -9.41
N GLU A 125 -6.29 -15.61 -9.67
CA GLU A 125 -7.34 -15.84 -10.67
C GLU A 125 -6.69 -15.97 -12.05
N PRO A 126 -7.25 -16.71 -13.03
CA PRO A 126 -6.57 -17.03 -14.29
C PRO A 126 -6.02 -15.79 -15.02
N ASP A 127 -4.77 -15.43 -14.71
CA ASP A 127 -4.03 -14.30 -15.24
C ASP A 127 -2.85 -14.86 -16.02
N PRO A 128 -2.89 -14.78 -17.36
CA PRO A 128 -1.82 -15.28 -18.23
C PRO A 128 -0.43 -14.80 -17.81
N ARG A 129 -0.33 -13.58 -17.24
CA ARG A 129 0.92 -12.97 -16.81
C ARG A 129 1.67 -13.78 -15.76
N ARG A 130 0.99 -14.58 -14.92
CA ARG A 130 1.67 -15.47 -13.95
C ARG A 130 2.33 -16.67 -14.62
N TYR A 131 1.77 -17.15 -15.72
CA TYR A 131 2.31 -18.29 -16.47
C TYR A 131 3.45 -17.89 -17.42
N GLU A 132 3.46 -16.62 -17.85
CA GLU A 132 4.50 -16.04 -18.70
C GLU A 132 5.85 -15.83 -17.97
N ILE A 133 5.90 -16.04 -16.66
CA ILE A 133 7.09 -15.84 -15.81
C ILE A 133 8.04 -17.06 -15.82
N GLY A 134 7.65 -18.19 -16.41
CA GLY A 134 8.35 -19.48 -16.26
C GLY A 134 9.83 -19.55 -16.67
N GLU A 135 10.34 -18.59 -17.44
CA GLU A 135 11.77 -18.50 -17.83
C GLU A 135 12.50 -17.30 -17.22
N LEU A 136 11.85 -16.55 -16.34
CA LEU A 136 12.40 -15.35 -15.74
C LEU A 136 13.32 -15.69 -14.56
N GLU A 137 14.47 -15.03 -14.50
CA GLU A 137 15.38 -15.07 -13.36
C GLU A 137 15.59 -13.69 -12.74
N VAL A 138 15.72 -13.67 -11.41
CA VAL A 138 16.19 -12.51 -10.65
C VAL A 138 17.49 -12.92 -9.96
N ASP A 139 18.58 -12.22 -10.26
CA ASP A 139 19.93 -12.48 -9.73
C ASP A 139 20.40 -13.94 -9.94
N GLY A 140 20.11 -14.51 -11.12
CA GLY A 140 20.46 -15.90 -11.46
C GLY A 140 19.63 -16.95 -10.73
N THR A 141 18.53 -16.56 -10.08
CA THR A 141 17.57 -17.48 -9.46
C THR A 141 16.23 -17.40 -10.19
N PRO A 142 15.69 -18.53 -10.68
CA PRO A 142 14.36 -18.57 -11.30
C PRO A 142 13.26 -18.05 -10.38
N VAL A 143 12.38 -17.23 -10.94
CA VAL A 143 11.17 -16.76 -10.26
C VAL A 143 10.14 -17.88 -10.29
N SER A 144 9.70 -18.34 -9.11
CA SER A 144 8.70 -19.40 -9.01
C SER A 144 7.29 -18.87 -9.34
N TYR A 145 6.36 -19.80 -9.58
CA TYR A 145 4.94 -19.45 -9.73
C TYR A 145 4.40 -18.71 -8.51
N ASP A 146 4.84 -19.05 -7.30
CA ASP A 146 4.38 -18.41 -6.05
C ASP A 146 4.93 -16.98 -5.91
N GLU A 147 6.06 -16.69 -6.54
CA GLU A 147 6.71 -15.37 -6.55
C GLU A 147 6.20 -14.43 -7.65
N ALA A 148 5.44 -14.97 -8.61
CA ALA A 148 4.95 -14.24 -9.77
C ALA A 148 4.16 -12.97 -9.40
N GLY A 149 3.30 -13.05 -8.37
CA GLY A 149 2.52 -11.90 -7.92
C GLY A 149 3.41 -10.77 -7.38
N ALA A 150 4.42 -11.10 -6.58
CA ALA A 150 5.42 -10.14 -6.10
C ALA A 150 6.18 -9.48 -7.26
N TYR A 151 6.57 -10.27 -8.27
CA TYR A 151 7.26 -9.75 -9.44
C TYR A 151 6.42 -8.73 -10.21
N LEU A 152 5.18 -9.11 -10.56
CA LEU A 152 4.25 -8.27 -11.31
C LEU A 152 3.93 -6.98 -10.54
N LEU A 153 3.67 -7.08 -9.24
CA LEU A 153 3.42 -5.91 -8.40
C LEU A 153 4.64 -5.01 -8.30
N GLY A 154 5.86 -5.57 -8.24
CA GLY A 154 7.09 -4.79 -8.28
C GLY A 154 7.18 -3.95 -9.56
N GLN A 155 6.84 -4.55 -10.70
CA GLN A 155 6.84 -3.87 -12.00
C GLN A 155 5.78 -2.76 -12.05
N GLU A 156 4.56 -3.04 -11.59
CA GLU A 156 3.48 -2.06 -11.59
C GLU A 156 3.73 -0.90 -10.62
N VAL A 157 4.26 -1.19 -9.42
CA VAL A 157 4.67 -0.14 -8.46
C VAL A 157 5.81 0.70 -9.05
N ALA A 158 6.79 0.10 -9.72
CA ALA A 158 7.87 0.83 -10.39
C ALA A 158 7.36 1.77 -11.49
N ALA A 159 6.35 1.33 -12.25
CA ALA A 159 5.74 2.12 -13.32
C ALA A 159 4.82 3.23 -12.78
N LEU A 160 4.15 2.99 -11.66
CA LEU A 160 3.19 3.91 -11.04
C LEU A 160 3.86 5.01 -10.20
N ALA A 161 4.86 4.64 -9.39
CA ALA A 161 5.35 5.50 -8.32
C ALA A 161 6.20 6.67 -8.83
N ARG A 162 5.91 7.87 -8.31
CA ARG A 162 6.80 9.04 -8.46
C ARG A 162 8.04 8.89 -7.58
N ARG A 163 9.09 9.68 -7.86
CA ARG A 163 10.34 9.65 -7.07
C ARG A 163 10.11 9.80 -5.55
N GLY A 164 9.22 10.72 -5.16
CA GLY A 164 8.96 11.00 -3.73
C GLY A 164 8.26 9.85 -3.00
N SER A 165 7.33 9.15 -3.66
CA SER A 165 6.60 8.02 -3.09
C SER A 165 7.38 6.70 -3.19
N LEU A 166 8.30 6.57 -4.15
CA LEU A 166 9.18 5.41 -4.27
C LEU A 166 10.30 5.39 -3.21
N ALA A 167 10.69 6.55 -2.66
CA ALA A 167 11.75 6.62 -1.65
C ALA A 167 11.43 5.81 -0.36
N PRO A 168 10.24 5.93 0.25
CA PRO A 168 9.82 5.06 1.36
C PRO A 168 9.84 3.57 1.00
N VAL A 169 9.39 3.18 -0.20
CA VAL A 169 9.44 1.78 -0.66
C VAL A 169 10.88 1.26 -0.64
N ARG A 170 11.81 2.02 -1.23
CA ARG A 170 13.23 1.66 -1.25
C ARG A 170 13.83 1.59 0.15
N ALA A 171 13.47 2.51 1.04
CA ALA A 171 13.95 2.52 2.42
C ALA A 171 13.48 1.30 3.22
N VAL A 172 12.28 0.78 2.94
CA VAL A 172 11.79 -0.46 3.56
C VAL A 172 12.52 -1.67 2.98
N LEU A 173 12.60 -1.77 1.65
CA LEU A 173 13.27 -2.90 1.00
C LEU A 173 14.77 -2.97 1.34
N ALA A 174 15.46 -1.83 1.45
CA ALA A 174 16.86 -1.78 1.85
C ALA A 174 17.09 -2.24 3.30
N SER A 175 16.04 -2.28 4.13
CA SER A 175 16.11 -2.84 5.49
C SER A 175 15.75 -4.32 5.56
N ILE A 176 15.51 -4.96 4.42
CA ILE A 176 15.31 -6.40 4.25
C ILE A 176 16.51 -6.92 3.46
N ASP A 177 17.67 -6.88 4.10
CA ASP A 177 18.96 -7.27 3.53
C ASP A 177 19.17 -8.79 3.52
N ASP A 178 18.67 -9.47 4.54
CA ASP A 178 18.65 -10.93 4.63
C ASP A 178 17.29 -11.48 5.15
N GLU A 179 17.17 -12.80 5.23
CA GLU A 179 15.97 -13.48 5.71
C GLU A 179 15.72 -13.30 7.22
N TYR A 180 16.71 -12.85 7.99
CA TYR A 180 16.61 -12.57 9.42
C TYR A 180 16.27 -11.11 9.74
N ALA A 181 16.19 -10.25 8.72
CA ALA A 181 15.87 -8.84 8.86
C ALA A 181 14.60 -8.60 9.68
N TRP A 182 14.61 -7.51 10.46
CA TRP A 182 13.53 -7.20 11.40
C TRP A 182 12.12 -7.18 10.79
N PRO A 183 11.88 -6.61 9.58
CA PRO A 183 10.55 -6.68 8.95
C PRO A 183 10.05 -8.12 8.73
N ILE A 184 10.93 -9.06 8.39
CA ILE A 184 10.57 -10.48 8.23
C ILE A 184 10.20 -11.09 9.59
N GLN A 185 10.98 -10.79 10.63
CA GLN A 185 10.68 -11.25 12.00
C GLN A 185 9.35 -10.71 12.51
N GLN A 186 9.01 -9.45 12.19
CA GLN A 186 7.71 -8.87 12.55
C GLN A 186 6.55 -9.65 11.91
N ILE A 187 6.66 -9.98 10.62
CA ILE A 187 5.63 -10.77 9.91
C ILE A 187 5.48 -12.15 10.56
N LEU A 188 6.59 -12.86 10.79
CA LEU A 188 6.56 -14.20 11.40
C LEU A 188 5.92 -14.20 12.79
N ALA A 189 6.25 -13.20 13.62
CA ALA A 189 5.69 -13.05 14.96
C ALA A 189 4.17 -12.86 14.93
N GLU A 190 3.66 -12.06 13.99
CA GLU A 190 2.22 -11.78 13.86
C GLU A 190 1.45 -12.94 13.21
N GLU A 191 2.06 -13.67 12.27
CA GLU A 191 1.49 -14.90 11.69
C GLU A 191 1.36 -16.04 12.73
N LYS A 192 1.90 -15.86 13.95
CA LYS A 192 1.98 -16.88 15.02
C LYS A 192 2.65 -18.18 14.54
N ARG A 193 3.40 -18.10 13.45
CA ARG A 193 4.23 -19.20 12.96
C ARG A 193 5.46 -19.22 13.86
N VAL A 194 5.65 -20.34 14.56
CA VAL A 194 6.77 -20.53 15.49
C VAL A 194 8.09 -20.08 14.82
N ALA A 195 8.99 -19.48 15.60
CA ALA A 195 10.29 -18.94 15.20
C ALA A 195 11.23 -19.89 14.40
N TYR A 196 10.80 -21.13 14.14
CA TYR A 196 11.52 -22.21 13.48
C TYR A 196 10.93 -22.63 12.11
N ASN A 197 10.10 -21.81 11.46
CA ASN A 197 9.73 -22.09 10.06
C ASN A 197 10.74 -21.45 9.10
N ASP A 198 11.92 -22.08 8.98
CA ASP A 198 12.99 -21.64 8.08
C ASP A 198 12.50 -21.55 6.62
N THR A 199 11.56 -22.42 6.21
CA THR A 199 10.93 -22.38 4.89
C THR A 199 10.15 -21.09 4.69
N ARG A 200 9.24 -20.74 5.62
CA ARG A 200 8.44 -19.50 5.50
C ARG A 200 9.30 -18.25 5.56
N ARG A 201 10.36 -18.25 6.36
CA ARG A 201 11.32 -17.13 6.43
C ARG A 201 11.97 -16.89 5.06
N LEU A 202 12.46 -17.95 4.43
CA LEU A 202 13.05 -17.88 3.09
C LEU A 202 12.02 -17.48 2.02
N GLU A 203 10.78 -17.99 2.08
CA GLU A 203 9.69 -17.57 1.19
C GLU A 203 9.45 -16.06 1.27
N LEU A 204 9.26 -15.52 2.49
CA LEU A 204 9.03 -14.10 2.70
C LEU A 204 10.18 -13.26 2.12
N TYR A 205 11.43 -13.64 2.42
CA TYR A 205 12.59 -12.97 1.88
C TYR A 205 12.61 -12.99 0.34
N ARG A 206 12.32 -14.15 -0.26
CA ARG A 206 12.28 -14.29 -1.72
C ARG A 206 11.18 -13.43 -2.36
N LEU A 207 10.00 -13.31 -1.75
CA LEU A 207 8.93 -12.41 -2.23
C LEU A 207 9.40 -10.95 -2.29
N PHE A 208 9.99 -10.44 -1.19
CA PHE A 208 10.50 -9.06 -1.16
C PHE A 208 11.66 -8.84 -2.13
N ARG A 209 12.56 -9.82 -2.27
CA ARG A 209 13.67 -9.79 -3.23
C ARG A 209 13.17 -9.69 -4.67
N VAL A 210 12.23 -10.54 -5.06
CA VAL A 210 11.65 -10.57 -6.41
C VAL A 210 10.89 -9.27 -6.70
N PHE A 211 10.09 -8.76 -5.75
CA PHE A 211 9.46 -7.44 -5.87
C PHE A 211 10.50 -6.32 -6.08
N SER A 212 11.57 -6.31 -5.26
CA SER A 212 12.63 -5.30 -5.29
C SER A 212 13.38 -5.25 -6.63
N SER A 213 13.54 -6.39 -7.29
CA SER A 213 14.24 -6.50 -8.60
C SER A 213 13.69 -5.54 -9.66
N ARG A 214 12.39 -5.26 -9.63
CA ARG A 214 11.72 -4.38 -10.60
C ARG A 214 11.92 -2.90 -10.32
N LEU A 215 12.33 -2.56 -9.11
CA LEU A 215 12.64 -1.19 -8.74
C LEU A 215 14.09 -0.83 -9.09
N GLN A 216 14.94 -1.81 -9.39
CA GLN A 216 16.32 -1.59 -9.84
C GLN A 216 16.34 -1.45 -11.36
N GLY A 217 16.12 -0.23 -11.85
CA GLY A 217 16.04 0.03 -13.29
C GLY A 217 15.67 1.46 -13.67
N PHE A 218 15.15 2.25 -12.72
CA PHE A 218 14.89 3.67 -12.93
C PHE A 218 16.18 4.49 -12.91
N LYS A 219 17.02 4.35 -13.94
CA LYS A 219 17.81 5.50 -14.41
C LYS A 219 16.79 6.46 -15.00
N ALA A 220 16.66 7.63 -14.38
CA ALA A 220 15.86 8.70 -14.98
C ALA A 220 16.34 8.97 -16.42
N PRO A 221 15.45 9.35 -17.35
CA PRO A 221 15.92 10.07 -18.52
C PRO A 221 16.70 11.29 -18.00
N SER A 222 17.94 11.41 -18.48
CA SER A 222 18.80 12.58 -18.33
C SER A 222 18.10 13.83 -18.84
#